data_AF-A0A843SLR9-F1
#
_entry.id   AF-A0A843SLR9-F1
#
_cell.length_a   1.000
_cell.length_b   1.000
_cell.length_c   1.000
_cell.angle_alpha   90.00
_cell.angle_beta   90.00
_cell.angle_gamma   90.00
#
_symmetry.space_group_name_H-M   'P 1'
#
loop_
_entity.id
_entity.type
_entity.pdbx_description
1 polymer ?
#
loop_
_entity_poly.entity_id
_entity_poly.type
_entity_poly.pdbx_seq_one_letter_code
_entity_poly.pdbx_strand_id
1 'polypeptide(L)'
;SKAPWYFLGLQEMLVYFDPWLAGVVLPSLIIVGLIAIPYVDKNPKGNGYYTFAERKAEITVFLFGFVILWSSLIVLGTFLRGPNWNFFGPFEYWDIHKLEALTNVNLSEYVWVRAFGTAMPTNWFVREIVGILVVLVYVFVLPVVLAKGFLKAYYEKLGPARYYVSVMLFLMMMSLPLKMLARWIFNLKYVVAIPEFFFNI
;
A
#
# COMPACT_ATOMS: atom_id res chain seq x y z
N SER A 1 -6.95 20.81 10.46
CA SER A 1 -8.25 20.82 9.76
C SER A 1 -8.35 19.58 8.87
N LYS A 2 -9.56 19.13 8.53
CA LYS A 2 -9.76 18.03 7.57
C LYS A 2 -9.67 18.57 6.15
N ALA A 3 -9.06 17.82 5.23
CA ALA A 3 -9.13 18.12 3.82
C ALA A 3 -10.56 17.92 3.27
N PRO A 4 -10.90 18.50 2.11
CA PRO A 4 -12.15 18.18 1.41
C PRO A 4 -12.32 16.68 1.21
N TRP A 5 -13.57 16.20 1.19
CA TRP A 5 -13.87 14.77 1.26
C TRP A 5 -13.20 13.91 0.17
N TYR A 6 -13.03 14.46 -1.03
CA TYR A 6 -12.38 13.80 -2.16
C TYR A 6 -10.85 13.67 -2.01
N PHE A 7 -10.24 14.41 -1.08
CA PHE A 7 -8.83 14.27 -0.70
C PHE A 7 -8.63 13.46 0.58
N LEU A 8 -9.71 13.08 1.29
CA LEU A 8 -9.57 12.35 2.56
C LEU A 8 -8.91 10.98 2.40
N GLY A 9 -9.10 10.32 1.24
CA GLY A 9 -8.39 9.08 0.94
C GLY A 9 -6.87 9.27 0.95
N LEU A 10 -6.37 10.33 0.31
CA LEU A 10 -4.95 10.69 0.33
C LEU A 10 -4.49 11.11 1.72
N GLN A 11 -5.32 11.87 2.44
CA GLN A 11 -4.99 12.29 3.79
C GLN A 11 -4.85 11.09 4.74
N GLU A 12 -5.67 10.06 4.58
CA GLU A 12 -5.57 8.83 5.35
C GLU A 12 -4.30 8.04 4.99
N MET A 13 -3.88 8.04 3.72
CA MET A 13 -2.62 7.42 3.30
C MET A 13 -1.38 8.03 3.98
N LEU A 14 -1.41 9.33 4.32
CA LEU A 14 -0.31 10.02 5.03
C LEU A 14 -0.08 9.48 6.45
N VAL A 15 -1.03 8.73 7.02
CA VAL A 15 -0.85 8.06 8.31
C VAL A 15 0.10 6.86 8.19
N TYR A 16 0.11 6.23 7.01
CA TYR A 16 0.80 4.96 6.77
C TYR A 16 2.09 5.12 5.99
N PHE A 17 2.20 6.17 5.19
CA PHE A 17 3.32 6.41 4.29
C PHE A 17 3.87 7.82 4.44
N ASP A 18 5.15 7.98 4.07
CA ASP A 18 5.77 9.30 4.03
C ASP A 18 5.11 10.22 2.99
N PRO A 19 5.17 11.54 3.18
CA PRO A 19 4.45 12.51 2.35
C PRO A 19 4.75 12.41 0.85
N TRP A 20 5.98 12.06 0.46
CA TRP A 20 6.35 11.93 -0.95
C TRP A 20 5.72 10.69 -1.60
N LEU A 21 5.57 9.59 -0.84
CA LEU A 21 5.01 8.35 -1.35
C LEU A 21 3.48 8.44 -1.44
N ALA A 22 2.83 8.90 -0.38
CA ALA A 22 1.37 9.10 -0.35
C ALA A 22 0.89 10.28 -1.21
N GLY A 23 1.68 11.35 -1.31
CA GLY A 23 1.30 12.58 -2.01
C GLY A 23 1.63 12.58 -3.51
N VAL A 24 2.67 11.86 -3.94
CA VAL A 24 3.14 11.91 -5.34
C VAL A 24 3.14 10.52 -5.96
N VAL A 25 3.93 9.57 -5.42
CA VAL A 25 4.18 8.29 -6.08
C VAL A 25 2.93 7.43 -6.23
N LEU A 26 2.21 7.16 -5.14
CA LEU A 26 1.02 6.31 -5.17
C LEU A 26 -0.10 6.94 -6.02
N PRO A 27 -0.42 8.24 -5.90
CA PRO A 27 -1.37 8.89 -6.81
C PRO A 27 -0.96 8.82 -8.29
N SER A 28 0.32 9.04 -8.61
CA SER A 28 0.82 8.91 -9.97
C SER A 28 0.67 7.47 -10.50
N LEU A 29 0.96 6.46 -9.67
CA LEU A 29 0.77 5.06 -10.03
C LEU A 29 -0.69 4.69 -10.24
N ILE A 30 -1.62 5.27 -9.47
CA ILE A 30 -3.07 5.08 -9.69
C ILE A 30 -3.45 5.63 -11.08
N ILE A 31 -3.04 6.85 -11.41
CA ILE A 31 -3.34 7.47 -12.71
C ILE A 31 -2.75 6.66 -13.86
N VAL A 32 -1.45 6.31 -13.77
CA VAL A 32 -0.78 5.47 -14.78
C VAL A 32 -1.47 4.11 -14.90
N GLY A 33 -1.88 3.51 -13.79
CA GLY A 33 -2.61 2.26 -13.77
C GLY A 33 -3.94 2.34 -14.51
N LEU A 34 -4.71 3.41 -14.29
CA LEU A 34 -5.97 3.66 -15.00
C LEU A 34 -5.75 3.87 -16.51
N ILE A 35 -4.72 4.61 -16.90
CA ILE A 35 -4.34 4.80 -18.30
C ILE A 35 -3.88 3.48 -18.94
N ALA A 36 -3.25 2.60 -18.17
CA ALA A 36 -2.72 1.33 -18.65
C ALA A 36 -3.81 0.27 -18.91
N ILE A 37 -5.00 0.39 -18.33
CA ILE A 37 -6.11 -0.57 -18.46
C ILE A 37 -6.36 -0.99 -19.93
N PRO A 38 -6.62 -0.08 -20.88
CA PRO A 38 -6.90 -0.46 -22.28
C PRO A 38 -5.73 -1.13 -23.01
N TYR A 39 -4.49 -0.94 -22.55
CA TYR A 39 -3.30 -1.53 -23.17
C TYR A 39 -2.97 -2.93 -22.63
N VAL A 40 -3.37 -3.18 -21.39
CA VAL A 40 -3.20 -4.45 -20.69
C VAL A 40 -4.34 -5.41 -21.03
N ASP A 41 -5.59 -4.92 -20.98
CA ASP A 41 -6.78 -5.72 -21.23
C ASP A 41 -7.03 -5.87 -22.74
N LYS A 42 -6.82 -7.09 -23.24
CA LYS A 42 -7.05 -7.46 -24.64
C LYS A 42 -8.43 -8.10 -24.87
N ASN A 43 -9.27 -8.21 -23.85
CA ASN A 43 -10.53 -8.94 -23.96
C ASN A 43 -11.55 -8.11 -24.79
N PRO A 44 -11.99 -8.56 -25.97
CA PRO A 44 -12.96 -7.81 -26.77
C PRO A 44 -14.40 -7.93 -26.23
N LYS A 45 -14.67 -8.91 -25.37
CA LYS A 45 -16.01 -9.16 -24.79
C LYS A 45 -16.34 -8.14 -23.70
N GLY A 46 -17.63 -7.85 -23.49
CA GLY A 46 -18.06 -6.85 -22.51
C GLY A 46 -17.72 -5.41 -22.87
N ASN A 47 -17.47 -5.12 -24.16
CA ASN A 47 -17.28 -3.76 -24.65
C ASN A 47 -18.64 -3.15 -25.04
N GLY A 48 -19.01 -2.03 -24.43
CA GLY A 48 -20.28 -1.33 -24.70
C GLY A 48 -21.51 -1.83 -23.93
N TYR A 49 -21.38 -2.86 -23.07
CA TYR A 49 -22.43 -3.33 -22.18
C TYR A 49 -21.85 -3.85 -20.85
N TYR A 50 -22.65 -3.80 -19.78
CA TYR A 50 -22.22 -4.25 -18.46
C TYR A 50 -22.40 -5.77 -18.31
N THR A 51 -21.31 -6.49 -18.05
CA THR A 51 -21.32 -7.94 -17.77
C THR A 51 -20.25 -8.31 -16.77
N PHE A 52 -20.64 -8.94 -15.65
CA PHE A 52 -19.69 -9.45 -14.68
C PHE A 52 -19.09 -10.78 -15.12
N ALA A 53 -19.87 -11.63 -15.79
CA ALA A 53 -19.47 -13.01 -16.09
C ALA A 53 -18.28 -13.09 -17.05
N GLU A 54 -18.14 -12.14 -17.98
CA GLU A 54 -17.11 -12.16 -19.02
C GLU A 54 -15.81 -11.45 -18.62
N ARG A 55 -15.82 -10.67 -17.53
CA ARG A 55 -14.71 -9.83 -17.03
C ARG A 55 -14.55 -9.89 -15.51
N LYS A 56 -14.75 -11.07 -14.93
CA LYS A 56 -14.79 -11.24 -13.47
C LYS A 56 -13.53 -10.70 -12.80
N ALA A 57 -12.35 -11.03 -13.32
CA ALA A 57 -11.09 -10.66 -12.69
C ALA A 57 -10.82 -9.15 -12.77
N GLU A 58 -11.01 -8.56 -13.95
CA GLU A 58 -10.79 -7.14 -14.21
C GLU A 58 -11.73 -6.28 -13.35
N ILE A 59 -13.02 -6.64 -13.32
CA ILE A 59 -14.03 -5.93 -12.52
C ILE A 59 -13.76 -6.12 -11.03
N THR A 60 -13.43 -7.33 -10.56
CA THR A 60 -13.15 -7.56 -9.13
C THR A 60 -11.93 -6.79 -8.67
N VAL A 61 -10.83 -6.77 -9.44
CA VAL A 61 -9.62 -6.00 -9.07
C VAL A 61 -9.93 -4.51 -9.03
N PHE A 62 -10.69 -4.00 -10.00
CA PHE A 62 -11.10 -2.59 -10.01
C PHE A 62 -11.98 -2.23 -8.82
N LEU A 63 -13.02 -3.02 -8.54
CA LEU A 63 -13.91 -2.80 -7.39
C LEU A 63 -13.19 -2.94 -6.06
N PHE A 64 -12.21 -3.85 -5.96
CA PHE A 64 -11.36 -3.94 -4.78
C PHE A 64 -10.55 -2.66 -4.58
N GLY A 65 -9.84 -2.18 -5.61
CA GLY A 65 -9.07 -0.95 -5.52
C GLY A 65 -9.93 0.30 -5.25
N PHE A 66 -11.06 0.42 -5.92
CA PHE A 66 -11.92 1.59 -5.80
C PHE A 66 -12.85 1.54 -4.59
N VAL A 67 -13.69 0.50 -4.46
CA VAL A 67 -14.70 0.44 -3.40
C VAL A 67 -14.08 0.02 -2.07
N ILE A 68 -13.27 -1.05 -2.07
CA ILE A 68 -12.74 -1.59 -0.83
C ILE A 68 -11.57 -0.76 -0.30
N LEU A 69 -10.63 -0.35 -1.14
CA LEU A 69 -9.50 0.47 -0.67
C LEU A 69 -9.86 1.97 -0.66
N TRP A 70 -10.13 2.58 -1.81
CA TRP A 70 -10.26 4.04 -1.88
C TRP A 70 -11.45 4.59 -1.08
N SER A 71 -12.65 4.05 -1.28
CA SER A 71 -13.84 4.52 -0.56
C SER A 71 -13.78 4.23 0.93
N SER A 72 -13.19 3.10 1.37
CA SER A 72 -13.04 2.83 2.80
C SER A 72 -12.11 3.84 3.49
N LEU A 73 -11.00 4.23 2.86
CA LEU A 73 -10.12 5.28 3.38
C LEU A 73 -10.85 6.61 3.57
N ILE A 74 -11.72 6.98 2.62
CA ILE A 74 -12.55 8.19 2.75
C ILE A 74 -13.51 8.06 3.93
N VAL A 75 -14.17 6.92 4.10
CA VAL A 75 -15.09 6.66 5.22
C VAL A 75 -14.35 6.72 6.56
N LEU A 76 -13.18 6.08 6.66
CA LEU A 76 -12.33 6.12 7.86
C LEU A 76 -11.91 7.56 8.20
N GLY A 77 -11.42 8.32 7.21
CA GLY A 77 -11.04 9.73 7.38
C GLY A 77 -12.21 10.66 7.74
N THR A 78 -13.40 10.37 7.22
CA THR A 78 -14.60 11.18 7.46
C THR A 78 -15.14 10.96 8.87
N PHE A 79 -15.37 9.70 9.24
CA PHE A 79 -16.15 9.36 10.43
C PHE A 79 -15.31 8.93 11.63
N LEU A 80 -14.17 8.25 11.42
CA LEU A 80 -13.37 7.67 12.51
C LEU A 80 -12.14 8.50 12.88
N ARG A 81 -11.73 9.47 12.06
CA ARG A 81 -10.66 10.42 12.40
C ARG A 81 -11.21 11.64 13.13
N GLY A 82 -10.71 11.88 14.35
CA GLY A 82 -11.12 13.01 15.20
C GLY A 82 -10.03 14.08 15.34
N PRO A 83 -10.01 14.82 16.47
CA PRO A 83 -8.96 15.79 16.79
C PRO A 83 -7.55 15.20 16.64
N ASN A 84 -6.60 16.02 16.18
CA ASN A 84 -5.20 15.61 15.93
C ASN A 84 -5.00 14.42 14.97
N TRP A 85 -6.03 14.09 14.18
CA TRP A 85 -6.04 12.91 13.30
C TRP A 85 -5.93 11.57 14.06
N ASN A 86 -6.32 11.55 15.34
CA ASN A 86 -6.39 10.32 16.11
C ASN A 86 -7.58 9.47 15.68
N PHE A 87 -7.46 8.16 15.91
CA PHE A 87 -8.51 7.21 15.63
C PHE A 87 -9.50 7.17 16.80
N PHE A 88 -10.79 7.22 16.47
CA PHE A 88 -11.89 7.07 17.40
C PHE A 88 -12.79 5.96 16.89
N GLY A 89 -13.08 4.98 17.74
CA GLY A 89 -13.96 3.88 17.42
C GLY A 89 -15.40 4.35 17.17
N PRO A 90 -16.25 3.48 16.58
CA PRO A 90 -17.67 3.76 16.49
C PRO A 90 -18.23 4.09 17.89
N PHE A 91 -18.89 5.25 17.99
CA PHE A 91 -19.49 5.78 19.24
C PHE A 91 -18.50 6.22 20.33
N GLU A 92 -17.20 6.30 20.06
CA GLU A 92 -16.22 6.88 20.99
C GLU A 92 -16.33 8.41 20.99
N TYR A 93 -16.31 9.03 22.18
CA TYR A 93 -16.31 10.48 22.31
C TYR A 93 -14.99 11.10 21.83
N TRP A 94 -15.06 12.19 21.05
CA TRP A 94 -13.89 12.91 20.56
C TRP A 94 -13.27 13.78 21.65
N ASP A 95 -12.42 13.18 22.49
CA ASP A 95 -11.58 13.92 23.42
C ASP A 95 -10.40 14.58 22.70
N ILE A 96 -10.30 15.90 22.86
CA ILE A 96 -9.25 16.75 22.29
C ILE A 96 -7.89 16.46 22.96
N HIS A 97 -7.89 15.99 24.21
CA HIS A 97 -6.68 15.73 24.99
C HIS A 97 -6.16 14.29 24.84
N LYS A 98 -6.85 13.46 24.05
CA LYS A 98 -6.36 12.12 23.72
C LYS A 98 -5.07 12.27 22.91
N LEU A 99 -3.94 11.95 23.54
CA LEU A 99 -2.63 11.86 22.91
C LEU A 99 -2.28 10.38 22.76
N GLU A 100 -2.67 9.76 21.64
CA GLU A 100 -2.18 8.42 21.32
C GLU A 100 -0.70 8.51 20.96
N ALA A 101 0.17 8.07 21.89
CA ALA A 101 1.57 7.87 21.59
C ALA A 101 1.70 6.68 20.63
N LEU A 102 1.69 6.98 19.33
CA LEU A 102 2.05 6.02 18.29
C LEU A 102 3.50 5.60 18.54
N THR A 103 3.70 4.51 19.28
CA THR A 103 5.02 3.89 19.47
C THR A 103 5.48 3.34 18.13
N ASN A 104 6.18 4.19 17.41
CA ASN A 104 6.59 3.93 16.04
C ASN A 104 7.82 3.04 16.06
N VAL A 105 7.65 1.79 15.69
CA VAL A 105 8.74 0.81 15.64
C VAL A 105 9.11 0.59 14.17
N ASN A 106 10.40 0.66 13.87
CA ASN A 106 10.92 0.35 12.53
C ASN A 106 11.22 -1.14 12.40
N LEU A 107 11.24 -1.65 11.18
CA LEU A 107 11.57 -3.06 10.93
C LEU A 107 12.99 -3.39 11.42
N SER A 108 13.94 -2.46 11.27
CA SER A 108 15.30 -2.61 11.77
C SER A 108 15.34 -2.78 13.30
N GLU A 109 14.45 -2.13 14.05
CA GLU A 109 14.34 -2.33 15.50
C GLU A 109 13.81 -3.72 15.86
N TYR A 110 12.81 -4.21 15.12
CA TYR A 110 12.31 -5.59 15.28
C TYR A 110 13.40 -6.63 15.08
N VAL A 111 14.23 -6.44 14.06
CA VAL A 111 15.33 -7.36 13.74
C VAL A 111 16.45 -7.24 14.76
N TRP A 112 17.07 -6.07 14.89
CA TRP A 112 18.31 -5.91 15.66
C TRP A 112 18.09 -5.91 17.17
N VAL A 113 17.05 -5.22 17.64
CA VAL A 113 16.79 -5.05 19.07
C VAL A 113 15.97 -6.23 19.59
N ARG A 114 14.83 -6.56 18.96
CA ARG A 114 13.92 -7.58 19.50
C ARG A 114 14.33 -9.01 19.15
N ALA A 115 14.84 -9.27 17.95
CA ALA A 115 15.24 -10.62 17.56
C ALA A 115 16.69 -10.94 17.97
N PHE A 116 17.64 -10.04 17.71
CA PHE A 116 19.05 -10.28 18.03
C PHE A 116 19.50 -9.77 19.40
N GLY A 117 18.72 -8.93 20.09
CA GLY A 117 19.10 -8.38 21.41
C GLY A 117 20.32 -7.46 21.35
N THR A 118 20.65 -6.94 20.17
CA THR A 118 21.83 -6.11 19.92
C THR A 118 21.46 -4.63 19.80
N ALA A 119 22.41 -3.75 20.07
CA ALA A 119 22.26 -2.33 19.75
C ALA A 119 22.12 -2.12 18.24
N MET A 120 21.43 -1.05 17.83
CA MET A 120 21.25 -0.73 16.40
C MET A 120 22.61 -0.48 15.73
N PRO A 121 22.91 -1.15 14.58
CA PRO A 121 24.14 -0.92 13.84
C PRO A 121 24.30 0.55 13.43
N THR A 122 25.50 1.11 13.60
CA THR A 122 25.81 2.50 13.21
C THR A 122 25.81 2.68 11.69
N ASN A 123 26.23 1.66 10.94
CA ASN A 123 26.22 1.72 9.48
C ASN A 123 24.78 1.55 8.96
N TRP A 124 24.28 2.59 8.27
CA TRP A 124 22.91 2.64 7.74
C TRP A 124 22.58 1.43 6.86
N PHE A 125 23.54 0.94 6.08
CA PHE A 125 23.31 -0.18 5.16
C PHE A 125 23.04 -1.48 5.89
N VAL A 126 23.84 -1.77 6.93
CA VAL A 126 23.65 -2.97 7.77
C VAL A 126 22.36 -2.85 8.57
N ARG A 127 22.07 -1.66 9.11
CA ARG A 127 20.85 -1.41 9.88
C ARG A 127 19.58 -1.74 9.08
N GLU A 128 19.53 -1.34 7.82
CA GLU A 128 18.33 -1.46 6.98
C GLU A 128 18.36 -2.62 5.98
N ILE A 129 19.40 -3.46 5.98
CA ILE A 129 19.59 -4.52 4.98
C ILE A 129 18.39 -5.46 4.86
N VAL A 130 17.77 -5.81 5.99
CA VAL A 130 16.60 -6.70 6.00
C VAL A 130 15.40 -6.01 5.35
N GLY A 131 15.17 -4.73 5.65
CA GLY A 131 14.12 -3.95 5.00
C GLY A 131 14.34 -3.82 3.49
N ILE A 132 15.58 -3.53 3.08
CA ILE A 132 15.95 -3.43 1.66
C ILE A 132 15.70 -4.77 0.95
N LEU A 133 16.11 -5.88 1.55
CA LEU A 133 15.87 -7.22 1.01
C LEU A 133 14.37 -7.52 0.89
N VAL A 134 13.56 -7.18 1.90
CA VAL A 134 12.10 -7.35 1.85
C VAL A 134 11.50 -6.56 0.70
N VAL A 135 11.91 -5.30 0.50
CA VAL A 135 11.43 -4.47 -0.63
C VAL A 135 11.87 -5.06 -1.97
N LEU A 136 13.12 -5.47 -2.12
CA LEU A 136 13.62 -6.08 -3.36
C LEU A 136 12.89 -7.40 -3.69
N VAL A 137 12.64 -8.22 -2.68
CA VAL A 137 11.87 -9.46 -2.84
C VAL A 137 10.44 -9.13 -3.25
N TYR A 138 9.80 -8.15 -2.62
CA TYR A 138 8.43 -7.75 -2.93
C TYR A 138 8.28 -7.19 -4.35
N VAL A 139 9.22 -6.34 -4.80
CA VAL A 139 9.13 -5.64 -6.09
C VAL A 139 9.62 -6.50 -7.26
N PHE A 140 10.69 -7.28 -7.08
CA PHE A 140 11.34 -7.99 -8.20
C PHE A 140 11.14 -9.50 -8.17
N VAL A 141 11.25 -10.14 -7.00
CA VAL A 141 11.18 -11.60 -6.91
C VAL A 141 9.72 -12.08 -6.94
N LEU A 142 8.83 -11.41 -6.22
CA LEU A 142 7.43 -11.82 -6.08
C LEU A 142 6.68 -11.87 -7.42
N PRO A 143 6.80 -10.89 -8.35
CA PRO A 143 6.18 -11.01 -9.67
C PRO A 143 6.60 -12.25 -10.46
N VAL A 144 7.89 -12.62 -10.37
CA VAL A 144 8.46 -13.78 -11.06
C VAL A 144 7.97 -15.08 -10.44
N VAL A 145 7.89 -15.14 -9.10
CA VAL A 145 7.34 -16.30 -8.38
C VAL A 145 5.86 -16.48 -8.72
N LEU A 146 5.08 -15.40 -8.72
CA LEU A 146 3.68 -15.44 -9.11
C LEU A 146 3.47 -15.88 -10.56
N ALA A 147 4.41 -15.53 -11.46
CA ALA A 147 4.35 -15.91 -12.88
C ALA A 147 4.53 -17.42 -13.08
N LYS A 148 5.34 -18.06 -12.23
CA LYS A 148 5.59 -19.50 -12.26
C LYS A 148 4.54 -20.30 -11.49
N GLY A 149 3.88 -19.68 -10.52
CA GLY A 149 2.87 -20.30 -9.66
C GLY A 149 1.44 -19.90 -10.04
N PHE A 150 0.81 -19.12 -9.16
CA PHE A 150 -0.64 -18.85 -9.18
C PHE A 150 -1.12 -18.09 -10.43
N LEU A 151 -0.31 -17.19 -10.98
CA LEU A 151 -0.67 -16.36 -12.13
C LEU A 151 -0.08 -16.86 -13.46
N LYS A 152 0.37 -18.12 -13.52
CA LYS A 152 0.93 -18.71 -14.75
C LYS A 152 -0.01 -18.60 -15.96
N ALA A 153 -1.29 -18.88 -15.76
CA ALA A 153 -2.30 -18.75 -16.82
C ALA A 153 -2.47 -17.30 -17.31
N TYR A 154 -2.28 -16.30 -16.44
CA TYR A 154 -2.31 -14.89 -16.82
C TYR A 154 -1.02 -14.47 -17.55
N TYR A 155 0.13 -14.98 -17.12
CA TYR A 155 1.42 -14.77 -17.78
C TYR A 155 1.38 -15.25 -19.24
N GLU A 156 0.87 -16.46 -19.48
CA GLU A 156 0.75 -17.05 -20.82
C GLU A 156 -0.22 -16.27 -21.72
N LYS A 157 -1.32 -15.73 -21.18
CA LYS A 157 -2.33 -14.97 -21.94
C LYS A 157 -1.89 -13.54 -22.29
N LEU A 158 -1.28 -12.84 -21.34
CA LEU A 158 -0.94 -11.42 -21.47
C LEU A 158 0.41 -11.22 -22.18
N GLY A 159 1.31 -12.19 -22.03
CA GLY A 159 2.71 -12.08 -22.41
C GLY A 159 3.55 -11.34 -21.36
N PRO A 160 4.89 -11.40 -21.45
CA PRO A 160 5.78 -10.98 -20.36
C PRO A 160 5.62 -9.49 -19.97
N ALA A 161 5.70 -8.58 -20.94
CA ALA A 161 5.70 -7.15 -20.68
C ALA A 161 4.40 -6.67 -20.00
N ARG A 162 3.24 -7.07 -20.54
CA ARG A 162 1.93 -6.70 -19.97
C ARG A 162 1.76 -7.30 -18.58
N TYR A 163 2.11 -8.57 -18.41
CA TYR A 163 2.03 -9.23 -17.11
C TYR A 163 2.83 -8.49 -16.04
N TYR A 164 4.10 -8.15 -16.31
CA TYR A 164 4.93 -7.46 -15.32
C TYR A 164 4.37 -6.09 -14.95
N VAL A 165 3.88 -5.32 -15.93
CA VAL A 165 3.24 -4.02 -15.65
C VAL A 165 2.00 -4.20 -14.79
N SER A 166 1.09 -5.12 -15.14
CA SER A 166 -0.14 -5.35 -14.38
C SER A 166 0.14 -5.82 -12.96
N VAL A 167 1.06 -6.76 -12.79
CA VAL A 167 1.40 -7.34 -11.48
C VAL A 167 2.14 -6.33 -10.63
N MET A 168 3.04 -5.53 -11.22
CA MET A 168 3.69 -4.44 -10.50
C MET A 168 2.65 -3.44 -9.97
N LEU A 169 1.74 -2.98 -10.82
CA LEU A 169 0.67 -2.06 -10.41
C LEU A 169 -0.23 -2.68 -9.33
N PHE A 170 -0.57 -3.97 -9.48
CA PHE A 170 -1.35 -4.71 -8.49
C PHE A 170 -0.61 -4.82 -7.14
N LEU A 171 0.68 -5.15 -7.14
CA LEU A 171 1.49 -5.21 -5.92
C LEU A 171 1.65 -3.83 -5.28
N MET A 172 1.79 -2.77 -6.07
CA MET A 172 1.83 -1.41 -5.53
C MET A 172 0.49 -1.04 -4.89
N MET A 173 -0.64 -1.44 -5.48
CA MET A 173 -1.95 -1.29 -4.86
C MET A 173 -2.08 -2.09 -3.56
N MET A 174 -1.58 -3.34 -3.53
CA MET A 174 -1.60 -4.21 -2.35
C MET A 174 -0.66 -3.75 -1.24
N SER A 175 0.35 -2.92 -1.55
CA SER A 175 1.27 -2.39 -0.53
C SER A 175 0.54 -1.54 0.51
N LEU A 176 -0.54 -0.85 0.13
CA LEU A 176 -1.36 -0.05 1.02
C LEU A 176 -2.06 -0.87 2.11
N PRO A 177 -2.95 -1.83 1.80
CA PRO A 177 -3.60 -2.64 2.83
C PRO A 177 -2.58 -3.47 3.63
N LEU A 178 -1.50 -3.95 3.02
CA LEU A 178 -0.43 -4.64 3.73
C LEU A 178 0.24 -3.73 4.78
N LYS A 179 0.55 -2.48 4.40
CA LYS A 179 1.13 -1.49 5.32
C LYS A 179 0.14 -1.12 6.43
N MET A 180 -1.14 -0.97 6.11
CA MET A 180 -2.18 -0.69 7.10
C MET A 180 -2.28 -1.82 8.15
N LEU A 181 -2.29 -3.07 7.71
CA LEU A 181 -2.31 -4.23 8.61
C LEU A 181 -1.02 -4.32 9.45
N ALA A 182 0.14 -4.09 8.84
CA ALA A 182 1.41 -4.07 9.57
C ALA A 182 1.43 -2.97 10.64
N ARG A 183 0.81 -1.82 10.34
CA ARG A 183 0.65 -0.71 11.28
C ARG A 183 -0.27 -1.08 12.44
N TRP A 184 -1.40 -1.72 12.19
CA TRP A 184 -2.37 -2.06 13.23
C TRP A 184 -1.94 -3.23 14.11
N ILE A 185 -1.29 -4.25 13.53
CA ILE A 185 -0.91 -5.46 14.26
C ILE A 185 0.44 -5.31 14.95
N PHE A 186 1.40 -4.64 14.29
CA PHE A 186 2.79 -4.57 14.75
C PHE A 186 3.28 -3.15 15.03
N ASN A 187 2.44 -2.12 14.96
CA ASN A 187 2.85 -0.71 15.09
C ASN A 187 4.02 -0.31 14.17
N LEU A 188 4.19 -1.03 13.06
CA LEU A 188 5.30 -0.84 12.14
C LEU A 188 5.17 0.51 11.43
N LYS A 189 6.14 1.42 11.62
CA LYS A 189 6.16 2.70 10.91
C LYS A 189 6.89 2.59 9.58
N TYR A 190 8.14 2.13 9.59
CA TYR A 190 8.96 2.00 8.39
C TYR A 190 9.49 0.59 8.21
N VAL A 191 9.42 0.10 6.98
CA VAL A 191 10.10 -1.09 6.48
C VAL A 191 11.57 -0.76 6.23
N VAL A 192 11.84 0.40 5.63
CA VAL A 192 13.19 0.95 5.46
C VAL A 192 13.20 2.39 5.95
N ALA A 193 14.09 2.71 6.87
CA ALA A 193 14.30 4.07 7.36
C ALA A 193 15.77 4.48 7.26
N ILE A 194 16.06 5.39 6.33
CA ILE A 194 17.39 5.96 6.14
C ILE A 194 17.30 7.49 6.34
N PRO A 195 17.35 7.97 7.60
CA PRO A 195 17.29 9.40 7.91
C PRO A 195 18.36 10.23 7.20
N GLU A 196 19.53 9.65 6.94
CA GLU A 196 20.68 10.30 6.32
C GLU A 196 20.38 10.79 4.89
N PHE A 197 19.47 10.11 4.19
CA PHE A 197 19.03 10.46 2.83
C PHE A 197 17.55 10.87 2.77
N PHE A 198 16.90 11.08 3.92
CA PHE A 198 15.45 11.31 4.02
C PHE A 198 14.61 10.26 3.29
N PHE A 199 15.08 9.01 3.28
CA PHE A 199 14.44 7.92 2.55
C PHE A 199 13.73 6.98 3.53
N ASN A 200 12.40 7.03 3.54
CA ASN A 200 11.56 6.20 4.40
C ASN A 200 10.44 5.53 3.59
N ILE A 201 10.26 4.22 3.77
CA ILE A 201 9.25 3.37 3.11
C ILE A 201 8.59 2.46 4.14
#